data_AF-A0A7Z9S5R2-F1
#
_entry.id   AF-A0A7Z9S5R2-F1
#
_cell.length_a   1.000
_cell.length_b   1.000
_cell.length_c   1.000
_cell.angle_alpha   90.00
_cell.angle_beta   90.00
_cell.angle_gamma   90.00
#
_symmetry.space_group_name_H-M   'P 1'
#
loop_
_entity.id
_entity.type
_entity.pdbx_description
1 polymer ?
#
loop_
_entity_poly.entity_id
_entity_poly.type
_entity_poly.pdbx_seq_one_letter_code
_entity_poly.pdbx_strand_id
1 'polypeptide(L)' 'KAMIKLLAQSWRLPKTALSVKKGATGQRKTLLIDAPVAELLKRVDKNS' A
#
# COMPACT_ATOMS: atom_id res chain seq x y z
N LYS A 1 -6.19 -7.29 -7.90
CA LYS A 1 -5.52 -8.01 -6.78
C LYS A 1 -3.99 -8.00 -6.88
N ALA A 2 -3.39 -8.06 -8.07
CA ALA A 2 -1.92 -8.07 -8.24
C ALA A 2 -1.18 -6.87 -7.63
N MET A 3 -1.70 -5.63 -7.77
CA MET A 3 -1.08 -4.43 -7.21
C MET A 3 -0.95 -4.47 -5.68
N ILE A 4 -2.02 -4.87 -4.96
CA ILE A 4 -1.98 -5.02 -3.50
C ILE A 4 -0.96 -6.09 -3.11
N LYS A 5 -0.89 -7.19 -3.87
CA LYS A 5 0.09 -8.26 -3.63
C LYS A 5 1.53 -7.78 -3.80
N LEU A 6 1.81 -7.02 -4.85
CA LEU A 6 3.12 -6.42 -5.11
C LEU A 6 3.53 -5.42 -4.02
N LEU A 7 2.61 -4.52 -3.66
CA LEU A 7 2.87 -3.52 -2.62
C LEU A 7 3.06 -4.19 -1.24
N ALA A 8 2.23 -5.18 -0.90
CA ALA A 8 2.37 -5.96 0.33
C ALA A 8 3.76 -6.63 0.42
N GLN A 9 4.26 -7.19 -0.68
CA GLN A 9 5.57 -7.82 -0.73
C GLN A 9 6.71 -6.80 -0.62
N SER A 10 6.65 -5.72 -1.40
CA SER A 10 7.69 -4.68 -1.40
C SER A 10 7.80 -3.99 -0.04
N TRP A 11 6.67 -3.70 0.59
CA TRP A 11 6.62 -2.99 1.86
C TRP A 11 6.58 -3.92 3.07
N ARG A 12 6.58 -5.25 2.86
CA ARG A 12 6.50 -6.27 3.93
C ARG A 12 5.31 -6.03 4.87
N LEU A 13 4.15 -5.71 4.30
CA LEU A 13 2.90 -5.50 5.03
C LEU A 13 1.94 -6.66 4.78
N PRO A 14 1.11 -7.04 5.76
CA PRO A 14 0.06 -8.03 5.52
C PRO A 14 -0.93 -7.49 4.49
N LYS A 15 -1.43 -8.35 3.59
CA LYS A 15 -2.39 -7.94 2.54
C LYS A 15 -3.69 -7.37 3.12
N THR A 16 -4.03 -7.76 4.34
CA THR A 16 -5.21 -7.29 5.09
C THR A 16 -5.08 -5.82 5.50
N ALA A 17 -3.87 -5.31 5.66
CA ALA A 17 -3.60 -3.90 5.96
C ALA A 17 -3.75 -2.99 4.75
N LEU A 18 -3.98 -3.52 3.53
CA LEU A 18 -4.01 -2.75 2.29
C LEU A 18 -5.35 -2.90 1.60
N SER A 19 -6.09 -1.79 1.51
CA SER A 19 -7.42 -1.75 0.88
C SER A 19 -7.50 -0.68 -0.20
N VAL A 20 -8.18 -0.96 -1.31
CA VAL A 20 -8.41 0.05 -2.35
C VAL A 20 -9.60 0.92 -1.94
N LYS A 21 -9.33 2.21 -1.69
CA LYS A 21 -10.37 3.20 -1.33
C LYS A 21 -11.04 3.80 -2.57
N LYS A 22 -10.29 3.99 -3.67
CA LYS A 22 -10.83 4.57 -4.92
C LYS A 22 -10.09 4.05 -6.16
N GLY A 23 -10.80 4.01 -7.29
CA GLY A 23 -10.21 3.76 -8.60
C GLY A 23 -9.91 2.28 -8.90
N ALA A 24 -10.64 1.33 -8.32
CA ALA A 24 -10.37 -0.11 -8.48
C ALA A 24 -10.19 -0.55 -9.95
N THR A 25 -10.97 0.04 -10.85
CA THR A 25 -10.95 -0.17 -12.31
C THR A 25 -10.15 0.89 -13.08
N GLY A 26 -9.68 1.95 -12.43
CA GLY A 26 -8.88 3.01 -13.05
C GLY A 26 -7.37 2.75 -13.02
N GLN A 27 -6.62 3.49 -13.82
CA GLN A 27 -5.14 3.44 -13.80
C GLN A 27 -4.58 4.01 -12.49
N ARG A 28 -5.16 5.11 -11.99
CA ARG A 28 -4.81 5.70 -10.70
C ARG A 28 -5.68 5.15 -9.58
N LYS A 29 -5.04 4.63 -8.54
CA LYS A 29 -5.69 3.96 -7.41
C LYS A 29 -5.30 4.65 -6.12
N THR A 30 -6.30 4.89 -5.27
CA THR A 30 -6.08 5.37 -3.90
C THR A 30 -6.18 4.19 -2.97
N LEU A 31 -5.12 3.94 -2.19
CA LEU A 31 -5.05 2.87 -1.22
C LEU A 31 -5.17 3.44 0.19
N LEU A 32 -5.89 2.71 1.04
CA LEU A 32 -5.84 2.85 2.49
C LEU A 32 -4.85 1.82 3.01
N ILE A 33 -3.91 2.28 3.82
CA ILE A 33 -2.90 1.45 4.48
C ILE A 33 -3.12 1.56 5.98
N ASP A 34 -3.50 0.45 6.60
CA ASP A 34 -3.72 0.35 8.04
C ASP A 34 -2.45 -0.19 8.71
N ALA A 35 -1.56 0.73 9.07
CA ALA A 35 -0.29 0.43 9.73
C ALA A 35 0.22 1.65 10.51
N PRO A 36 1.12 1.46 11.49
CA PRO A 36 1.70 2.57 12.24
C PRO A 36 2.42 3.57 11.33
N VAL A 37 2.10 4.85 11.49
CA VAL A 37 2.63 5.95 10.65
C VAL A 37 4.16 5.97 10.63
N ALA A 38 4.80 5.74 11.78
CA ALA A 38 6.27 5.69 11.89
C ALA A 38 6.90 4.58 11.03
N GLU A 39 6.19 3.47 10.83
CA GLU A 39 6.64 2.37 9.98
C GLU A 39 6.44 2.68 8.49
N LEU A 40 5.37 3.41 8.16
CA LEU A 40 5.07 3.84 6.79
C LEU A 40 6.05 4.91 6.30
N LEU A 41 6.37 5.90 7.13
CA LEU A 41 7.31 6.97 6.79
C LEU A 41 8.69 6.41 6.41
N LYS A 42 9.21 5.45 7.19
CA LYS A 42 10.49 4.76 6.88
C LYS A 42 10.54 4.12 5.49
N ARG A 43 9.38 3.76 4.92
CA ARG A 43 9.27 3.09 3.61
C ARG A 43 8.97 4.05 2.47
N VAL A 44 8.28 5.16 2.76
CA VAL A 44 8.06 6.26 1.82
C VAL A 44 9.38 6.95 1.53
N ASP A 45 10.16 7.29 2.56
CA ASP A 45 11.45 7.97 2.39
C ASP A 45 12.46 7.11 1.64
N LYS A 46 12.38 5.78 1.80
CA LYS A 46 13.29 4.83 1.12
C LYS A 46 13.00 4.67 -0.38
N ASN A 47 11.80 5.01 -0.85
CA ASN A 47 11.37 4.88 -2.25
C ASN A 47 11.08 6.23 -2.91
N SER A 48 11.41 7.34 -2.23
CA SER A 48 11.32 8.70 -2.78
C SER A 48 12.56 9.04 -3.61
#